data_AF-A0A948VG99-F1
#
_entry.id   AF-A0A948VG99-F1
#
_cell.length_a   1.000
_cell.length_b   1.000
_cell.length_c   1.000
_cell.angle_alpha   90.00
_cell.angle_beta   90.00
_cell.angle_gamma   90.00
#
_symmetry.space_group_name_H-M   'P 1'
#
loop_
_entity.id
_entity.type
_entity.pdbx_description
1 polymer ?
#
loop_
_entity_poly.entity_id
_entity_poly.type
_entity_poly.pdbx_seq_one_letter_code
_entity_poly.pdbx_strand_id
1 'polypeptide(L)' 'MGTLFMILPFIGILLLISGAIGLFVINLNYPAGDLIWIQGNLTYGVFALVGLAITISFMISGFEQE' A
#
# COMPACT_ATOMS: atom_id res chain seq x y z
N MET A 1 -7.91 -15.49 -17.58
CA MET A 1 -7.59 -14.64 -16.42
C MET A 1 -8.88 -14.31 -15.70
N GLY A 2 -9.10 -14.83 -14.48
CA GLY A 2 -10.35 -14.59 -13.74
C GLY A 2 -10.51 -13.13 -13.29
N THR A 3 -11.74 -12.68 -13.06
CA THR A 3 -12.09 -11.30 -12.63
C THR A 3 -11.22 -10.78 -11.49
N LEU A 4 -10.79 -11.67 -10.59
CA LEU A 4 -9.93 -11.36 -9.45
C LEU A 4 -8.55 -10.84 -9.89
N PHE A 5 -7.96 -11.42 -10.94
CA PHE A 5 -6.67 -10.99 -11.49
C PHE A 5 -6.76 -9.61 -12.16
N MET A 6 -7.92 -9.26 -12.71
CA MET A 6 -8.16 -7.95 -13.32
C MET A 6 -8.31 -6.83 -12.29
N ILE A 7 -8.86 -7.13 -11.11
CA ILE A 7 -9.17 -6.13 -10.07
C ILE A 7 -7.99 -5.94 -9.09
N LEU A 8 -7.21 -7.00 -8.86
CA LEU A 8 -6.09 -6.99 -7.91
C LEU A 8 -5.05 -5.85 -8.12
N PRO A 9 -4.66 -5.44 -9.34
CA PRO A 9 -3.74 -4.31 -9.50
C PRO A 9 -4.37 -2.98 -9.08
N PHE A 10 -5.67 -2.79 -9.31
CA PHE A 10 -6.39 -1.61 -8.83
C PHE A 10 -6.43 -1.56 -7.31
N ILE A 11 -6.68 -2.70 -6.66
CA ILE A 11 -6.62 -2.81 -5.18
C ILE A 11 -5.21 -2.48 -4.67
N GLY A 12 -4.17 -3.00 -5.33
CA GLY A 12 -2.77 -2.74 -4.99
C GLY A 12 -2.44 -1.25 -5.02
N ILE A 13 -2.83 -0.55 -6.08
CA ILE A 13 -2.63 0.90 -6.24
C ILE A 13 -3.40 1.68 -5.16
N LEU A 14 -4.67 1.32 -4.90
CA LEU A 14 -5.48 1.99 -3.89
C LEU A 14 -4.88 1.85 -2.48
N LEU A 15 -4.41 0.64 -2.13
CA LEU A 15 -3.72 0.39 -0.87
C LEU A 15 -2.41 1.17 -0.76
N LEU A 16 -1.63 1.22 -1.83
CA LEU A 16 -0.37 1.95 -1.87
C LEU A 16 -0.59 3.46 -1.66
N ILE A 17 -1.53 4.05 -2.39
CA ILE A 17 -1.86 5.48 -2.27
C ILE A 17 -2.42 5.78 -0.88
N SER A 18 -3.36 4.96 -0.38
CA SER A 18 -3.92 5.15 0.95
C SER A 18 -2.87 5.03 2.05
N GLY A 19 -1.94 4.07 1.92
CA GLY A 19 -0.83 3.90 2.86
C GLY A 19 0.14 5.07 2.82
N ALA A 20 0.53 5.53 1.64
CA ALA A 20 1.44 6.66 1.50
C ALA A 20 0.86 7.97 2.08
N ILE A 21 -0.40 8.28 1.76
CA ILE A 21 -1.07 9.48 2.29
C ILE A 21 -1.25 9.37 3.79
N GLY A 22 -1.68 8.20 4.30
CA GLY A 22 -1.87 7.99 5.73
C GLY A 22 -0.56 8.11 6.52
N LEU A 23 0.54 7.53 6.02
CA LEU A 23 1.86 7.69 6.62
C LEU A 23 2.30 9.16 6.63
N PHE A 24 2.09 9.88 5.53
CA PHE A 24 2.42 11.30 5.45
C PHE A 24 1.64 12.12 6.50
N VAL A 25 0.32 11.92 6.59
CA VAL A 25 -0.52 12.62 7.57
C VAL A 25 -0.10 12.28 9.00
N ILE A 26 0.13 11.02 9.34
CA ILE A 26 0.51 10.61 10.70
C ILE A 26 1.84 11.23 11.12
N ASN A 27 2.85 11.19 10.24
CA ASN A 27 4.18 11.71 10.57
C ASN A 27 4.24 13.25 10.64
N LEU A 28 3.31 13.96 10.01
CA LEU A 28 3.23 15.42 10.10
C LEU A 28 2.41 15.92 11.30
N ASN A 29 1.40 15.16 11.73
CA ASN A 29 0.41 15.66 12.69
C ASN A 29 0.57 15.10 14.10
N TYR A 30 1.28 13.97 14.27
CA TYR A 30 1.45 13.34 15.57
C TYR A 30 2.93 13.24 15.95
N PRO A 31 3.29 13.55 17.22
CA PRO A 31 4.66 13.44 17.68
C PRO A 31 5.11 11.96 17.74
N ALA A 32 6.39 11.75 17.45
CA ALA A 32 6.99 10.42 17.48
C ALA A 32 6.87 9.82 18.89
N GLY A 33 6.43 8.56 18.96
CA GLY A 33 6.23 7.84 20.22
C GLY A 33 4.84 7.95 20.83
N ASP A 34 3.95 8.80 20.28
CA ASP A 34 2.53 8.77 20.63
C ASP A 34 1.89 7.44 20.18
N LEU A 35 0.94 6.93 20.95
CA LEU A 35 0.21 5.71 20.63
C LEU A 35 -0.47 5.81 19.26
N ILE A 36 -1.05 6.98 18.94
CA ILE A 36 -1.69 7.22 17.64
C ILE A 36 -0.65 7.22 16.52
N TRP A 37 0.53 7.77 16.76
CA TRP A 37 1.64 7.75 15.79
C TRP A 37 2.08 6.32 15.50
N ILE A 38 2.24 5.47 16.52
CA ILE A 38 2.64 4.07 16.38
C ILE A 38 1.56 3.28 15.61
N GLN A 39 0.30 3.39 16.03
CA GLN A 39 -0.83 2.69 15.40
C GLN A 39 -1.02 3.13 13.95
N GLY A 40 -0.93 4.43 13.70
CA GLY A 40 -1.02 5.01 12.37
C GLY A 40 0.09 4.52 11.45
N ASN A 41 1.35 4.57 11.90
CA ASN A 41 2.47 4.07 11.11
C ASN A 41 2.37 2.57 10.83
N LEU A 42 1.91 1.77 11.80
CA LEU A 42 1.72 0.34 11.58
C LEU A 42 0.61 0.07 10.55
N THR A 43 -0.53 0.74 10.68
CA THR A 43 -1.69 0.54 9.80
C THR A 43 -1.38 0.98 8.36
N TYR A 44 -0.97 2.23 8.19
CA TYR A 44 -0.71 2.79 6.87
C TYR A 44 0.59 2.23 6.26
N GLY A 45 1.55 1.83 7.10
CA GLY A 45 2.75 1.09 6.68
C GLY A 45 2.39 -0.25 6.07
N VAL A 46 1.51 -1.03 6.69
CA VAL A 46 1.01 -2.30 6.12
C VAL A 46 0.28 -2.05 4.80
N PHE A 47 -0.56 -1.01 4.72
CA PHE A 47 -1.28 -0.70 3.47
C PHE A 47 -0.30 -0.36 2.34
N ALA A 48 0.72 0.46 2.62
CA ALA A 48 1.73 0.82 1.64
C ALA A 48 2.55 -0.41 1.20
N LEU A 49 3.00 -1.24 2.14
CA LEU A 49 3.79 -2.44 1.85
C LEU A 49 3.01 -3.50 1.06
N VAL A 50 1.77 -3.77 1.44
CA VAL A 50 0.91 -4.72 0.72
C VAL A 50 0.58 -4.20 -0.68
N GLY A 51 0.23 -2.91 -0.79
CA GLY A 51 -0.03 -2.28 -2.08
C GLY A 51 1.19 -2.30 -3.00
N LEU A 52 2.38 -2.03 -2.45
CA LEU A 52 3.65 -2.14 -3.17
C LEU A 52 3.92 -3.58 -3.64
N ALA A 53 3.77 -4.56 -2.76
CA ALA A 53 4.01 -5.96 -3.08
C ALA A 53 3.11 -6.44 -4.23
N ILE A 54 1.81 -6.13 -4.16
CA ILE A 54 0.86 -6.45 -5.24
C ILE A 54 1.29 -5.77 -6.55
N THR A 55 1.62 -4.48 -6.50
CA THR A 55 2.01 -3.71 -7.68
C THR A 55 3.28 -4.27 -8.34
N ILE A 56 4.29 -4.63 -7.55
CA ILE A 56 5.52 -5.26 -8.04
C ILE A 56 5.24 -6.63 -8.65
N SER A 57 4.46 -7.47 -7.96
CA SER A 57 4.08 -8.78 -8.50
C SER A 57 3.39 -8.67 -9.85
N PHE A 58 2.50 -7.69 -10.03
CA PHE A 58 1.85 -7.45 -11.33
C PHE A 58 2.80 -6.90 -12.40
N MET A 59 3.74 -6.02 -12.04
CA MET A 59 4.76 -5.57 -13.00
C MET A 59 5.59 -6.75 -13.50
N ILE A 60 6.07 -7.61 -12.60
CA ILE A 60 6.89 -8.78 -12.96
C ILE A 60 6.09 -9.75 -13.84
N SER A 61 4.86 -10.08 -13.46
CA SER A 61 4.02 -10.98 -14.26
C SER A 61 3.58 -10.39 -15.60
N GLY A 62 3.51 -9.07 -15.73
CA GLY A 62 3.27 -8.39 -17.00
C GLY A 62 4.44 -8.51 -17.97
N PHE A 63 5.68 -8.43 -17.47
CA PHE A 63 6.90 -8.64 -18.25
C PHE A 63 7.09 -10.09 -18.75
N GLU A 64 6.51 -11.07 -18.06
CA GLU A 64 6.59 -12.49 -18.48
C GLU A 64 5.66 -12.82 -19.66
N GLN A 65 4.76 -11.91 -20.06
CA GLN A 65 3.83 -12.11 -21.17
C GLN A 65 4.28 -11.47 -22.50
N GLU A 66 5.47 -10.86 -22.54
CA GLU A 66 6.09 -10.25 -23.73
C GLU A 66 7.16 -11.14 -24.38
#